data_AF-A0A1F2SEN7-F1
#
_entry.id   AF-A0A1F2SEN7-F1
#
_cell.length_a   1.000
_cell.length_b   1.000
_cell.length_c   1.000
_cell.angle_alpha   90.00
_cell.angle_beta   90.00
_cell.angle_gamma   90.00
#
_symmetry.space_group_name_H-M   'P 1'
#
loop_
_entity.id
_entity.type
_entity.pdbx_description
1 polymer ?
#
loop_
_entity_poly.entity_id
_entity_poly.type
_entity_poly.pdbx_seq_one_letter_code
_entity_poly.pdbx_strand_id
1 'polypeptide(L)'
;MTLTVFPPLADIEAALAAPGSVQLEPLRLAVLREITVEPIDTYLRCLARRSHMEASVAFGGVSRLVEETVGGAAYLTGDLDAVLVFAPLAALSPVLSCGLAGMGRHDLRTELDRIETLFHSVLAGIRRQTDAMILWHGLEPPLYPTFGILDVQRPDGQTAAVAALNAALRAAAGAVAGAYVVDMAACLARVGGAHFYDPRYWHLARAPYTPRALAEIAAEDFRFIRALRGKAKKCLVLDADQTLWGGVIGEEGLSGIRLGGAYPGSAFVEFQQEVVSLFHRGVLIALCSRNNDADVWEVFDHHPDMVLRREHIAAWRINWRDKATNLRELSEELNIGLESMVLADDSEFEAGLVRDQLPDVAILQLPAGEPVEYRRSLAACGHFDVLAITDEDRTRSTMYAAEAARRRARSDVVDLGSYYRSLGMTLEIGRADEFSIPRIAQLTQKTNQFNLTTRRYGEADILRFVRSADHEVLWVRVTDRIGDLGIVGACVLAYAGRRASIDTFLLSCRALGRGVERRFLVEALHLSRARGAEVVQGEYIRTAKNAQTETFFLDNGFAEVERAAGADVRTFELQLERVPPRELGHFAGVSSPLAIPVG
;
A
#
# COMPACT_ATOMS: atom_id res chain seq x y z
N MET A 1 1.76 0.64 19.91
CA MET A 1 0.53 1.46 19.98
C MET A 1 -0.16 1.39 18.63
N THR A 2 -1.44 1.06 18.62
CA THR A 2 -2.29 1.14 17.42
C THR A 2 -2.30 2.58 16.87
N LEU A 3 -2.35 2.72 15.55
CA LEU A 3 -2.26 4.02 14.85
C LEU A 3 -3.40 5.00 15.18
N THR A 4 -4.42 4.56 15.91
CA THR A 4 -5.67 5.27 16.17
C THR A 4 -5.70 5.99 17.51
N VAL A 5 -4.78 5.69 18.44
CA VAL A 5 -4.69 6.40 19.72
C VAL A 5 -3.43 7.26 19.73
N PHE A 6 -3.64 8.56 19.58
CA PHE A 6 -2.61 9.55 19.79
C PHE A 6 -2.41 9.75 21.30
N PRO A 7 -1.15 9.80 21.77
CA PRO A 7 -0.89 10.24 23.13
C PRO A 7 -1.25 11.73 23.25
N PRO A 8 -1.34 12.26 24.49
CA PRO A 8 -1.48 13.69 24.72
C PRO A 8 -0.52 14.51 23.84
N LEU A 9 -0.98 15.67 23.36
CA LEU A 9 -0.22 16.50 22.42
C LEU A 9 1.19 16.84 22.95
N ALA A 10 1.30 17.11 24.26
CA ALA A 10 2.58 17.39 24.91
C ALA A 10 3.58 16.22 24.79
N ASP A 11 3.09 14.97 24.86
CA ASP A 11 3.93 13.79 24.72
C ASP A 11 4.39 13.60 23.27
N ILE A 12 3.53 13.93 22.30
CA ILE A 12 3.90 13.93 20.88
C ILE A 12 5.00 14.94 20.63
N GLU A 13 4.84 16.18 21.11
CA GLU A 13 5.80 17.26 20.95
C GLU A 13 7.15 16.91 21.61
N ALA A 14 7.12 16.36 22.83
CA ALA A 14 8.32 15.89 23.51
C ALA A 14 9.05 14.78 22.73
N ALA A 15 8.30 13.81 22.18
CA ALA A 15 8.88 12.74 21.36
C ALA A 15 9.46 13.23 20.03
N LEU A 16 8.85 14.25 19.42
CA LEU A 16 9.35 14.89 18.20
C LEU A 16 10.58 15.76 18.44
N ALA A 17 10.71 16.35 19.64
CA ALA A 17 11.87 17.16 20.02
C ALA A 17 13.11 16.32 20.42
N ALA A 18 12.92 15.05 20.78
CA ALA A 18 14.00 14.16 21.18
C ALA A 18 14.94 13.84 19.99
N PRO A 19 16.28 14.00 20.14
CA PRO A 19 17.22 13.68 19.08
C PRO A 19 17.12 12.20 18.70
N GLY A 20 16.87 11.94 17.42
CA GLY A 20 16.79 10.56 16.90
C GLY A 20 18.18 9.96 16.74
N SER A 21 18.38 8.74 17.24
CA SER A 21 19.60 7.95 17.00
C SER A 21 19.56 7.16 15.70
N VAL A 22 18.41 7.15 15.00
CA VAL A 22 18.15 6.36 13.79
C VAL A 22 18.00 7.28 12.59
N GLN A 23 18.65 6.93 11.47
CA GLN A 23 18.47 7.63 10.20
C GLN A 23 17.07 7.33 9.64
N LEU A 24 16.25 8.37 9.51
CA LEU A 24 14.88 8.26 9.02
C LEU A 24 14.80 8.62 7.54
N GLU A 25 13.91 7.95 6.80
CA GLU A 25 13.66 8.30 5.41
C GLU A 25 12.93 9.66 5.33
N PRO A 26 13.32 10.57 4.42
CA PRO A 26 12.59 11.83 4.25
C PRO A 26 11.17 11.58 3.72
N LEU A 27 10.21 12.36 4.20
CA LEU A 27 8.84 12.47 3.69
C LEU A 27 8.49 13.94 3.52
N ARG A 28 8.29 14.40 2.29
CA ARG A 28 8.01 15.80 1.98
C ARG A 28 6.57 15.98 1.58
N LEU A 29 5.85 16.77 2.37
CA LEU A 29 4.43 17.03 2.20
C LEU A 29 4.21 18.52 1.90
N ALA A 30 3.26 18.82 1.02
CA ALA A 30 2.78 20.18 0.78
C ALA A 30 1.30 20.27 1.14
N VAL A 31 0.86 21.39 1.70
CA VAL A 31 -0.53 21.63 2.09
C VAL A 31 -1.06 22.85 1.37
N LEU A 32 -2.00 22.62 0.46
CA LEU A 32 -2.83 23.63 -0.19
C LEU A 32 -4.13 23.78 0.60
N ARG A 33 -4.49 25.00 1.03
CA ARG A 33 -5.63 25.19 1.92
C ARG A 33 -6.38 26.51 1.72
N GLU A 34 -7.70 26.42 1.86
CA GLU A 34 -8.63 27.55 1.94
C GLU A 34 -8.98 27.90 3.40
N ILE A 35 -8.45 27.15 4.35
CA ILE A 35 -8.69 27.25 5.80
C ILE A 35 -7.38 27.04 6.56
N THR A 36 -7.32 27.43 7.83
CA THR A 36 -6.15 27.17 8.68
C THR A 36 -6.21 25.73 9.21
N VAL A 37 -5.16 24.94 8.96
CA VAL A 37 -5.00 23.55 9.41
C VAL A 37 -3.61 23.22 9.94
N GLU A 38 -2.77 24.24 10.15
CA GLU A 38 -1.37 24.14 10.57
C GLU A 38 -1.13 23.19 11.75
N PRO A 39 -1.99 23.09 12.78
CA PRO A 39 -1.81 22.13 13.87
C PRO A 39 -1.82 20.65 13.43
N ILE A 40 -2.20 20.33 12.20
CA ILE A 40 -2.11 18.98 11.64
C ILE A 40 -0.66 18.48 11.51
N ASP A 41 0.31 19.40 11.38
CA ASP A 41 1.75 19.10 11.23
C ASP A 41 2.24 18.14 12.32
N THR A 42 1.89 18.42 13.58
CA THR A 42 2.30 17.62 14.74
C THR A 42 1.85 16.16 14.61
N TYR A 43 0.63 15.93 14.13
CA TYR A 43 0.09 14.58 13.95
C TYR A 43 0.72 13.86 12.75
N LEU A 44 0.91 14.56 11.62
CA LEU A 44 1.59 14.00 10.44
C LEU A 44 3.02 13.59 10.75
N ARG A 45 3.78 14.43 11.46
CA ARG A 45 5.15 14.14 11.89
C ARG A 45 5.22 12.98 12.88
N CYS A 46 4.26 12.90 13.81
CA CYS A 46 4.14 11.77 14.73
C CYS A 46 3.95 10.44 13.99
N LEU A 47 3.01 10.40 13.05
CA LEU A 47 2.71 9.20 12.25
C LEU A 47 3.87 8.82 11.32
N ALA A 48 4.54 9.81 10.73
CA ALA A 48 5.75 9.61 9.92
C ALA A 48 6.84 8.91 10.74
N ARG A 49 7.11 9.42 11.95
CA ARG A 49 8.16 8.87 12.81
C ARG A 49 7.84 7.46 13.30
N ARG A 50 6.56 7.18 13.60
CA ARG A 50 6.05 5.81 13.87
C ARG A 50 6.24 4.84 12.69
N SER A 51 6.47 5.37 11.50
CA SER A 51 6.67 4.58 10.27
C SER A 51 8.10 4.70 9.73
N HIS A 52 9.05 5.09 10.59
CA HIS A 52 10.47 5.28 10.26
C HIS A 52 10.71 6.30 9.14
N MET A 53 9.96 7.40 9.16
CA MET A 53 10.11 8.53 8.25
C MET A 53 10.22 9.85 9.03
N GLU A 54 10.91 10.83 8.47
CA GLU A 54 10.98 12.20 8.98
C GLU A 54 10.19 13.11 8.03
N ALA A 55 9.06 13.62 8.51
CA ALA A 55 8.19 14.46 7.69
C ALA A 55 8.58 15.93 7.76
N SER A 56 8.64 16.58 6.60
CA SER A 56 8.68 18.04 6.47
C SER A 56 7.42 18.51 5.74
N VAL A 57 6.65 19.40 6.37
CA VAL A 57 5.39 19.90 5.83
C VAL A 57 5.54 21.36 5.41
N ALA A 58 5.35 21.63 4.12
CA ALA A 58 5.29 22.98 3.57
C ALA A 58 3.84 23.43 3.45
N PHE A 59 3.55 24.64 3.90
CA PHE A 59 2.20 25.20 3.92
C PHE A 59 2.09 26.33 2.88
N GLY A 60 1.16 26.20 1.94
CA GLY A 60 0.81 27.26 0.99
C GLY A 60 0.14 28.46 1.65
N GLY A 61 -0.13 29.52 0.88
CA GLY A 61 -0.91 30.66 1.34
C GLY A 61 -2.37 30.27 1.59
N VAL A 62 -2.96 30.80 2.67
CA VAL A 62 -4.40 30.62 2.93
C VAL A 62 -5.20 31.34 1.85
N SER A 63 -6.20 30.64 1.29
CA SER A 63 -7.08 31.15 0.24
C SER A 63 -6.39 31.55 -1.06
N ARG A 64 -5.36 30.78 -1.43
CA ARG A 64 -4.61 30.94 -2.68
C ARG A 64 -4.61 29.68 -3.55
N LEU A 65 -5.62 28.81 -3.40
CA LEU A 65 -5.64 27.50 -4.06
C LEU A 65 -5.48 27.60 -5.58
N VAL A 66 -6.22 28.50 -6.24
CA VAL A 66 -6.13 28.69 -7.70
C VAL A 66 -4.85 29.42 -8.09
N GLU A 67 -4.48 30.47 -7.36
CA GLU A 67 -3.31 31.29 -7.64
C GLU A 67 -2.02 30.45 -7.61
N GLU A 68 -1.84 29.62 -6.59
CA GLU A 68 -0.63 28.82 -6.40
C GLU A 68 -0.57 27.60 -7.32
N THR A 69 -1.72 27.06 -7.74
CA THR A 69 -1.77 25.93 -8.67
C THR A 69 -1.68 26.34 -10.14
N VAL A 70 -2.10 27.55 -10.49
CA VAL A 70 -2.00 28.08 -11.87
C VAL A 70 -0.72 28.89 -12.07
N GLY A 71 -0.35 29.75 -11.11
CA GLY A 71 0.80 30.63 -11.18
C GLY A 71 2.15 29.98 -10.90
N GLY A 72 2.13 28.75 -10.36
CA GLY A 72 3.34 28.05 -9.94
C GLY A 72 3.74 28.43 -8.52
N ALA A 73 4.00 27.44 -7.67
CA ALA A 73 4.47 27.65 -6.31
C ALA A 73 5.76 26.87 -6.04
N ALA A 74 6.78 27.53 -5.50
CA ALA A 74 8.10 26.92 -5.30
C ALA A 74 8.09 25.70 -4.36
N TYR A 75 7.09 25.59 -3.47
CA TYR A 75 6.95 24.45 -2.58
C TYR A 75 6.18 23.27 -3.22
N LEU A 76 5.54 23.50 -4.37
CA LEU A 76 4.95 22.46 -5.22
C LEU A 76 5.93 21.97 -6.29
N THR A 77 7.09 22.60 -6.44
CA THR A 77 8.12 22.19 -7.40
C THR A 77 9.28 21.51 -6.67
N GLY A 78 9.69 20.33 -7.13
CA GLY A 78 10.79 19.56 -6.53
C GLY A 78 10.40 18.13 -6.14
N ASP A 79 11.29 17.50 -5.38
CA ASP A 79 11.15 16.13 -4.89
C ASP A 79 10.18 16.13 -3.70
N LEU A 80 8.90 15.93 -4.00
CA LEU A 80 7.74 16.01 -3.10
C LEU A 80 6.99 14.67 -3.13
N ASP A 81 6.61 14.13 -1.98
CA ASP A 81 5.90 12.84 -1.89
C ASP A 81 4.38 13.02 -2.05
N ALA A 82 3.79 14.01 -1.38
CA ALA A 82 2.34 14.24 -1.44
C ALA A 82 1.92 15.72 -1.27
N VAL A 83 0.80 16.06 -1.88
CA VAL A 83 0.09 17.34 -1.78
C VAL A 83 -1.27 17.09 -1.14
N LEU A 84 -1.52 17.72 0.01
CA LEU A 84 -2.78 17.67 0.75
C LEU A 84 -3.61 18.91 0.41
N VAL A 85 -4.85 18.73 -0.05
CA VAL A 85 -5.74 19.83 -0.45
C VAL A 85 -6.91 19.94 0.51
N PHE A 86 -7.02 21.06 1.24
CA PHE A 86 -8.08 21.39 2.19
C PHE A 86 -8.95 22.51 1.66
N ALA A 87 -10.11 22.16 1.11
CA ALA A 87 -11.02 23.11 0.49
C ALA A 87 -12.48 22.80 0.89
N PRO A 88 -12.89 23.08 2.15
CA PRO A 88 -14.24 22.77 2.61
C PRO A 88 -15.28 23.63 1.88
N LEU A 89 -16.52 23.16 1.83
CA LEU A 89 -17.60 23.82 1.10
C LEU A 89 -17.78 25.30 1.51
N ALA A 90 -17.70 25.60 2.81
CA ALA A 90 -17.86 26.96 3.32
C ALA A 90 -16.85 27.97 2.76
N ALA A 91 -15.66 27.50 2.38
CA ALA A 91 -14.64 28.34 1.76
C ALA A 91 -14.78 28.37 0.23
N LEU A 92 -15.09 27.23 -0.40
CA LEU A 92 -15.29 27.14 -1.85
C LEU A 92 -16.53 27.87 -2.36
N SER A 93 -17.63 27.80 -1.58
CA SER A 93 -18.91 28.41 -1.92
C SER A 93 -19.69 28.78 -0.65
N PRO A 94 -19.52 30.02 -0.16
CA PRO A 94 -20.35 30.55 0.92
C PRO A 94 -21.85 30.51 0.59
N VAL A 95 -22.21 30.61 -0.70
CA VAL A 95 -23.61 30.60 -1.15
C VAL A 95 -24.24 29.22 -0.99
N LEU A 96 -23.55 28.14 -1.35
CA LEU A 96 -24.04 26.78 -1.09
C LEU A 96 -24.00 26.42 0.41
N SER A 97 -23.10 27.04 1.18
CA SER A 97 -22.99 26.78 2.62
C SER A 97 -24.09 27.46 3.44
N CYS A 98 -24.42 28.72 3.14
CA CYS A 98 -25.29 29.55 3.99
C CYS A 98 -26.48 30.18 3.26
N GLY A 99 -26.46 30.25 1.91
CA GLY A 99 -27.43 30.98 1.10
C GLY A 99 -28.33 30.11 0.22
N LEU A 100 -28.20 28.77 0.30
CA LEU A 100 -28.82 27.84 -0.65
C LEU A 100 -30.35 27.93 -0.69
N ALA A 101 -31.00 28.25 0.44
CA ALA A 101 -32.46 28.41 0.50
C ALA A 101 -33.01 29.48 -0.46
N GLY A 102 -32.22 30.50 -0.78
CA GLY A 102 -32.60 31.57 -1.69
C GLY A 102 -32.23 31.33 -3.16
N MET A 103 -31.55 30.22 -3.48
CA MET A 103 -31.06 29.97 -4.83
C MET A 103 -32.13 29.33 -5.72
N GLY A 104 -32.23 29.81 -6.96
CA GLY A 104 -32.97 29.11 -8.01
C GLY A 104 -32.22 27.85 -8.47
N ARG A 105 -32.93 26.89 -9.09
CA ARG A 105 -32.31 25.66 -9.61
C ARG A 105 -31.21 25.92 -10.65
N HIS A 106 -31.39 26.97 -11.45
CA HIS A 106 -30.38 27.37 -12.43
C HIS A 106 -29.11 27.87 -11.76
N ASP A 107 -29.23 28.75 -10.75
CA ASP A 107 -28.09 29.28 -10.00
C ASP A 107 -27.36 28.17 -9.23
N LEU A 108 -28.12 27.25 -8.62
CA LEU A 108 -27.55 26.07 -7.98
C LEU A 108 -26.72 25.26 -8.98
N ARG A 109 -27.27 24.97 -10.16
CA ARG A 109 -26.55 24.20 -11.19
C ARG A 109 -25.27 24.92 -11.64
N THR A 110 -25.37 26.22 -11.93
CA THR A 110 -24.22 27.05 -12.33
C THR A 110 -23.12 27.04 -11.27
N GLU A 111 -23.49 27.12 -9.99
CA GLU A 111 -22.51 27.11 -8.90
C GLU A 111 -21.86 25.73 -8.71
N LEU A 112 -22.61 24.65 -8.89
CA LEU A 112 -22.05 23.29 -8.92
C LEU A 112 -21.05 23.11 -10.07
N ASP A 113 -21.42 23.55 -11.28
CA ASP A 113 -20.56 23.47 -12.47
C ASP A 113 -19.27 24.31 -12.31
N ARG A 114 -19.35 25.47 -11.63
CA ARG A 114 -18.18 26.30 -11.29
C ARG A 114 -17.21 25.56 -10.36
N ILE A 115 -17.71 24.89 -9.33
CA ILE A 115 -16.89 24.13 -8.37
C ILE A 115 -16.30 22.88 -9.03
N GLU A 116 -17.05 22.20 -9.88
CA GLU A 116 -16.54 21.07 -10.68
C GLU A 116 -15.38 21.51 -11.59
N THR A 117 -15.54 22.64 -12.28
CA THR A 117 -14.48 23.25 -13.10
C THR A 117 -13.24 23.60 -12.27
N LEU A 118 -13.44 24.07 -11.04
CA LEU A 118 -12.37 24.34 -10.08
C LEU A 118 -11.60 23.06 -9.74
N PHE A 119 -12.28 21.94 -9.45
CA PHE A 119 -11.62 20.66 -9.14
C PHE A 119 -10.67 20.24 -10.26
N HIS A 120 -11.15 20.25 -11.51
CA HIS A 120 -10.31 19.92 -12.66
C HIS A 120 -9.13 20.88 -12.82
N SER A 121 -9.36 22.18 -12.65
CA SER A 121 -8.33 23.21 -12.82
C SER A 121 -7.20 23.08 -11.79
N VAL A 122 -7.56 22.86 -10.52
CA VAL A 122 -6.62 22.70 -9.40
C VAL A 122 -5.84 21.39 -9.54
N LEU A 123 -6.50 20.26 -9.81
CA LEU A 123 -5.83 18.97 -10.02
C LEU A 123 -4.84 19.04 -11.19
N ALA A 124 -5.26 19.61 -12.33
CA ALA A 124 -4.39 19.81 -13.48
C ALA A 124 -3.25 20.79 -13.17
N GLY A 125 -3.51 21.84 -12.38
CA GLY A 125 -2.51 22.81 -11.94
C GLY A 125 -1.42 22.18 -11.09
N ILE A 126 -1.79 21.39 -10.08
CA ILE A 126 -0.84 20.64 -9.25
C ILE A 126 -0.03 19.67 -10.13
N ARG A 127 -0.70 18.90 -10.99
CA ARG A 127 -0.05 17.89 -11.84
C ARG A 127 0.93 18.49 -12.86
N ARG A 128 0.73 19.74 -13.29
CA ARG A 128 1.71 20.45 -14.14
C ARG A 128 3.00 20.81 -13.40
N GLN A 129 2.97 20.84 -12.06
CA GLN A 129 4.09 21.28 -11.23
C GLN A 129 4.82 20.11 -10.55
N THR A 130 4.12 19.03 -10.25
CA THR A 130 4.68 17.87 -9.55
C THR A 130 3.98 16.56 -9.91
N ASP A 131 4.75 15.48 -9.83
CA ASP A 131 4.27 14.12 -9.94
C ASP A 131 3.79 13.50 -8.60
N ALA A 132 3.91 14.25 -7.50
CA ALA A 132 3.52 13.83 -6.16
C ALA A 132 2.08 13.27 -6.08
N MET A 133 1.82 12.44 -5.06
CA MET A 133 0.46 12.00 -4.75
C MET A 133 -0.41 13.21 -4.38
N ILE A 134 -1.65 13.27 -4.85
CA ILE A 134 -2.60 14.33 -4.47
C ILE A 134 -3.66 13.72 -3.57
N LEU A 135 -3.83 14.24 -2.36
CA LEU A 135 -4.91 13.88 -1.45
C LEU A 135 -5.85 15.06 -1.30
N TRP A 136 -7.00 14.99 -1.98
CA TRP A 136 -8.03 16.01 -1.86
C TRP A 136 -9.04 15.63 -0.78
N HIS A 137 -9.18 16.47 0.25
CA HIS A 137 -10.15 16.27 1.32
C HIS A 137 -11.57 16.54 0.83
N GLY A 138 -12.42 15.51 0.83
CA GLY A 138 -13.81 15.61 0.40
C GLY A 138 -14.61 16.64 1.19
N LEU A 139 -15.75 17.06 0.64
CA LEU A 139 -16.65 18.01 1.28
C LEU A 139 -17.47 17.30 2.37
N GLU A 140 -17.50 17.87 3.56
CA GLU A 140 -18.23 17.28 4.68
C GLU A 140 -19.75 17.44 4.51
N PRO A 141 -20.56 16.43 4.86
CA PRO A 141 -22.01 16.57 4.86
C PRO A 141 -22.45 17.60 5.90
N PRO A 142 -23.49 18.42 5.62
CA PRO A 142 -23.94 19.44 6.56
C PRO A 142 -24.55 18.80 7.81
N LEU A 143 -24.07 19.20 8.99
CA LEU A 143 -24.66 18.76 10.27
C LEU A 143 -26.08 19.32 10.49
N TYR A 144 -26.32 20.53 9.98
CA TYR A 144 -27.60 21.22 10.03
C TYR A 144 -27.96 21.68 8.61
N PRO A 145 -28.55 20.81 7.78
CA PRO A 145 -28.86 21.13 6.38
C PRO A 145 -29.84 22.30 6.27
N THR A 146 -29.68 23.08 5.21
CA THR A 146 -30.43 24.33 4.95
C THR A 146 -31.95 24.17 5.05
N PHE A 147 -32.53 23.08 4.54
CA PHE A 147 -33.98 22.85 4.59
C PHE A 147 -34.44 21.94 5.74
N GLY A 148 -33.60 21.73 6.77
CA GLY A 148 -33.90 20.87 7.90
C GLY A 148 -34.26 19.44 7.45
N ILE A 149 -35.32 18.86 8.03
CA ILE A 149 -35.75 17.48 7.70
C ILE A 149 -36.17 17.29 6.24
N LEU A 150 -36.54 18.36 5.53
CA LEU A 150 -36.94 18.29 4.13
C LEU A 150 -35.74 18.17 3.19
N ASP A 151 -34.55 18.59 3.62
CA ASP A 151 -33.35 18.70 2.78
C ASP A 151 -32.98 17.38 2.10
N VAL A 152 -33.04 16.26 2.83
CA VAL A 152 -32.71 14.92 2.29
C VAL A 152 -33.70 14.42 1.23
N GLN A 153 -34.92 14.95 1.20
CA GLN A 153 -35.95 14.59 0.23
C GLN A 153 -35.86 15.43 -1.04
N ARG A 154 -35.01 16.46 -1.04
CA ARG A 154 -34.93 17.46 -2.11
C ARG A 154 -33.71 17.21 -3.00
N PRO A 155 -33.89 17.06 -4.32
CA PRO A 155 -32.78 17.03 -5.27
C PRO A 155 -31.97 18.33 -5.31
N ASP A 156 -32.57 19.45 -4.90
CA ASP A 156 -31.94 20.76 -4.77
C ASP A 156 -31.62 21.13 -3.30
N GLY A 157 -31.59 20.14 -2.40
CA GLY A 157 -31.17 20.31 -1.01
C GLY A 157 -29.64 20.38 -0.86
N GLN A 158 -29.18 20.89 0.28
CA GLN A 158 -27.75 21.06 0.56
C GLN A 158 -27.02 19.70 0.62
N THR A 159 -27.67 18.68 1.17
CA THR A 159 -27.16 17.30 1.26
C THR A 159 -26.93 16.71 -0.13
N ALA A 160 -27.90 16.90 -1.04
CA ALA A 160 -27.80 16.44 -2.43
C ALA A 160 -26.70 17.18 -3.19
N ALA A 161 -26.57 18.50 -3.00
CA ALA A 161 -25.51 19.31 -3.59
C ALA A 161 -24.12 18.85 -3.16
N VAL A 162 -23.88 18.62 -1.86
CA VAL A 162 -22.61 18.11 -1.33
C VAL A 162 -22.30 16.71 -1.89
N ALA A 163 -23.30 15.82 -1.92
CA ALA A 163 -23.12 14.48 -2.48
C ALA A 163 -22.73 14.52 -3.97
N ALA A 164 -23.37 15.40 -4.75
CA ALA A 164 -23.05 15.61 -6.16
C ALA A 164 -21.62 16.13 -6.35
N LEU A 165 -21.21 17.13 -5.58
CA LEU A 165 -19.84 17.67 -5.63
C LEU A 165 -18.80 16.62 -5.22
N ASN A 166 -19.06 15.80 -4.19
CA ASN A 166 -18.16 14.71 -3.82
C ASN A 166 -18.09 13.61 -4.89
N ALA A 167 -19.16 13.38 -5.65
CA ALA A 167 -19.12 12.49 -6.81
C ALA A 167 -18.27 13.09 -7.95
N ALA A 168 -18.46 14.38 -8.25
CA ALA A 168 -17.67 15.10 -9.25
C ALA A 168 -16.17 15.15 -8.87
N LEU A 169 -15.84 15.42 -7.62
CA LEU A 169 -14.46 15.41 -7.13
C LEU A 169 -13.79 14.04 -7.30
N ARG A 170 -14.49 12.94 -6.98
CA ARG A 170 -13.98 11.58 -7.19
C ARG A 170 -13.75 11.28 -8.65
N ALA A 171 -14.66 11.69 -9.55
CA ALA A 171 -14.49 11.53 -10.98
C ALA A 171 -13.29 12.34 -11.51
N ALA A 172 -13.15 13.59 -11.08
CA ALA A 172 -12.03 14.45 -11.45
C ALA A 172 -10.69 13.90 -10.95
N ALA A 173 -10.61 13.43 -9.70
CA ALA A 173 -9.42 12.82 -9.13
C ALA A 173 -9.06 11.52 -9.86
N GLY A 174 -10.04 10.65 -10.17
CA GLY A 174 -9.80 9.40 -10.90
C GLY A 174 -9.27 9.60 -12.33
N ALA A 175 -9.47 10.77 -12.94
CA ALA A 175 -8.90 11.13 -14.23
C ALA A 175 -7.44 11.59 -14.16
N VAL A 176 -6.87 11.75 -12.95
CA VAL A 176 -5.49 12.21 -12.73
C VAL A 176 -4.71 11.14 -11.99
N ALA A 177 -3.68 10.59 -12.64
CA ALA A 177 -2.84 9.56 -12.05
C ALA A 177 -2.26 10.02 -10.70
N GLY A 178 -2.37 9.16 -9.67
CA GLY A 178 -1.89 9.47 -8.33
C GLY A 178 -2.69 10.50 -7.55
N ALA A 179 -3.90 10.87 -8.00
CA ALA A 179 -4.83 11.70 -7.23
C ALA A 179 -5.91 10.84 -6.55
N TYR A 180 -6.16 11.12 -5.27
CA TYR A 180 -7.10 10.40 -4.42
C TYR A 180 -7.96 11.39 -3.62
N VAL A 181 -9.11 10.91 -3.15
CA VAL A 181 -10.01 11.67 -2.30
C VAL A 181 -10.01 11.07 -0.90
N VAL A 182 -9.80 11.93 0.11
CA VAL A 182 -9.91 11.55 1.52
C VAL A 182 -11.37 11.69 1.95
N ASP A 183 -11.94 10.61 2.49
CA ASP A 183 -13.35 10.57 2.90
C ASP A 183 -13.58 11.29 4.23
N MET A 184 -13.77 12.60 4.13
CA MET A 184 -14.05 13.45 5.28
C MET A 184 -15.37 13.14 5.96
N ALA A 185 -16.35 12.54 5.27
CA ALA A 185 -17.60 12.12 5.89
C ALA A 185 -17.35 10.94 6.85
N ALA A 186 -16.45 10.03 6.50
CA ALA A 186 -16.02 8.95 7.38
C ALA A 186 -15.24 9.47 8.61
N CYS A 187 -14.33 10.44 8.42
CA CYS A 187 -13.64 11.11 9.54
C CYS A 187 -14.63 11.79 10.49
N LEU A 188 -15.59 12.54 9.94
CA LEU A 188 -16.67 13.19 10.70
C LEU A 188 -17.50 12.17 11.48
N ALA A 189 -17.87 11.05 10.86
CA ALA A 189 -18.67 10.00 11.51
C ALA A 189 -17.93 9.33 12.69
N ARG A 190 -16.62 9.07 12.55
CA ARG A 190 -15.81 8.42 13.61
C ARG A 190 -15.54 9.32 14.80
N VAL A 191 -15.37 10.63 14.57
CA VAL A 191 -15.17 11.62 15.64
C VAL A 191 -16.50 12.07 16.25
N GLY A 192 -17.53 12.17 15.42
CA GLY A 192 -18.85 12.73 15.74
C GLY A 192 -18.90 14.25 15.53
N GLY A 193 -20.02 14.74 14.97
CA GLY A 193 -20.17 16.16 14.61
C GLY A 193 -19.98 17.15 15.76
N ALA A 194 -20.35 16.77 16.98
CA ALA A 194 -20.16 17.59 18.18
C ALA A 194 -18.68 17.79 18.58
N HIS A 195 -17.79 16.91 18.12
CA HIS A 195 -16.36 16.95 18.44
C HIS A 195 -15.47 17.21 17.23
N PHE A 196 -16.06 17.33 16.03
CA PHE A 196 -15.30 17.52 14.80
C PHE A 196 -14.93 19.00 14.58
N TYR A 197 -15.87 19.89 14.89
CA TYR A 197 -15.70 21.34 14.72
C TYR A 197 -15.60 22.07 16.04
N ASP A 198 -14.81 23.16 16.06
CA ASP A 198 -14.89 24.19 17.11
C ASP A 198 -15.22 25.55 16.48
N PRO A 199 -16.44 26.09 16.66
CA PRO A 199 -16.82 27.36 16.05
C PRO A 199 -15.94 28.52 16.55
N ARG A 200 -15.35 28.43 17.75
CA ARG A 200 -14.46 29.48 18.27
C ARG A 200 -13.21 29.60 17.42
N TYR A 201 -12.62 28.47 17.01
CA TYR A 201 -11.44 28.46 16.14
C TYR A 201 -11.74 28.98 14.74
N TRP A 202 -12.95 28.72 14.21
CA TRP A 202 -13.39 29.30 12.96
C TRP A 202 -13.41 30.84 13.02
N HIS A 203 -13.97 31.41 14.09
CA HIS A 203 -14.05 32.86 14.25
C HIS A 203 -12.70 33.52 14.58
N LEU A 204 -11.82 32.83 15.28
CA LEU A 204 -10.49 33.36 15.66
C LEU A 204 -9.49 33.32 14.52
N ALA A 205 -9.47 32.23 13.75
CA ALA A 205 -8.37 31.96 12.82
C ALA A 205 -8.79 31.24 11.54
N ARG A 206 -10.10 31.12 11.23
CA ARG A 206 -10.60 30.30 10.10
C ARG A 206 -10.10 28.85 10.15
N ALA A 207 -9.91 28.32 11.36
CA ALA A 207 -9.53 26.94 11.63
C ALA A 207 -10.77 26.16 12.08
N PRO A 208 -11.41 25.33 11.23
CA PRO A 208 -12.68 24.70 11.59
C PRO A 208 -12.51 23.48 12.52
N TYR A 209 -11.39 22.78 12.45
CA TYR A 209 -11.23 21.45 13.03
C TYR A 209 -10.73 21.49 14.48
N THR A 210 -11.26 20.61 15.32
CA THR A 210 -10.73 20.34 16.67
C THR A 210 -9.40 19.56 16.58
N PRO A 211 -8.59 19.52 17.66
CA PRO A 211 -7.41 18.65 17.71
C PRO A 211 -7.75 17.17 17.45
N ARG A 212 -8.92 16.70 17.92
CA ARG A 212 -9.39 15.32 17.68
C ARG A 212 -9.72 15.08 16.21
N ALA A 213 -10.33 16.05 15.54
CA ALA A 213 -10.58 15.97 14.10
C ALA A 213 -9.28 15.97 13.31
N LEU A 214 -8.33 16.85 13.62
CA LEU A 214 -7.03 16.91 12.95
C LEU A 214 -6.23 15.60 13.13
N ALA A 215 -6.28 15.00 14.32
CA ALA A 215 -5.67 13.69 14.57
C ALA A 215 -6.29 12.59 13.70
N GLU A 216 -7.62 12.57 13.58
CA GLU A 216 -8.34 11.61 12.72
C GLU A 216 -8.03 11.82 11.23
N ILE A 217 -8.04 13.07 10.76
CA ILE A 217 -7.73 13.41 9.37
C ILE A 217 -6.29 13.01 9.04
N ALA A 218 -5.33 13.36 9.90
CA ALA A 218 -3.94 12.97 9.71
C ALA A 218 -3.76 11.44 9.69
N ALA A 219 -4.50 10.71 10.53
CA ALA A 219 -4.49 9.24 10.52
C ALA A 219 -5.04 8.67 9.20
N GLU A 220 -6.08 9.28 8.64
CA GLU A 220 -6.63 8.90 7.34
C GLU A 220 -5.65 9.22 6.20
N ASP A 221 -5.08 10.42 6.16
CA ASP A 221 -4.04 10.83 5.20
C ASP A 221 -2.87 9.84 5.18
N PHE A 222 -2.44 9.44 6.37
CA PHE A 222 -1.27 8.60 6.52
C PHE A 222 -1.50 7.16 6.05
N ARG A 223 -2.76 6.70 5.93
CA ARG A 223 -3.05 5.42 5.28
C ARG A 223 -2.63 5.44 3.81
N PHE A 224 -2.93 6.53 3.09
CA PHE A 224 -2.49 6.73 1.71
C PHE A 224 -0.98 6.87 1.62
N ILE A 225 -0.37 7.69 2.47
CA ILE A 225 1.09 7.92 2.47
C ILE A 225 1.85 6.60 2.73
N ARG A 226 1.40 5.80 3.71
CA ARG A 226 2.00 4.49 3.98
C ARG A 226 1.89 3.56 2.79
N ALA A 227 0.74 3.53 2.11
CA ALA A 227 0.52 2.71 0.93
C ALA A 227 1.44 3.17 -0.23
N LEU A 228 1.54 4.48 -0.48
CA LEU A 228 2.42 5.08 -1.48
C LEU A 228 3.88 4.67 -1.27
N ARG A 229 4.34 4.70 -0.01
CA ARG A 229 5.73 4.36 0.36
C ARG A 229 6.01 2.86 0.39
N GLY A 230 5.08 2.02 -0.07
CA GLY A 230 5.24 0.56 -0.09
C GLY A 230 5.32 -0.08 1.30
N LYS A 231 4.88 0.65 2.34
CA LYS A 231 4.92 0.22 3.75
C LYS A 231 3.62 -0.47 4.20
N ALA A 232 2.74 -0.82 3.27
CA ALA A 232 1.57 -1.67 3.51
C ALA A 232 2.00 -3.10 3.87
N LYS A 233 1.31 -3.70 4.83
CA LYS A 233 1.54 -5.04 5.33
C LYS A 233 0.82 -6.06 4.44
N LYS A 234 1.36 -7.28 4.39
CA LYS A 234 0.91 -8.36 3.49
C LYS A 234 0.29 -9.53 4.23
N CYS A 235 0.62 -9.71 5.51
CA CYS A 235 0.18 -10.84 6.30
C CYS A 235 -0.32 -10.39 7.68
N LEU A 236 -1.50 -10.89 8.06
CA LEU A 236 -2.03 -10.84 9.41
C LEU A 236 -1.76 -12.20 10.06
N VAL A 237 -1.02 -12.17 11.16
CA VAL A 237 -0.72 -13.32 12.00
C VAL A 237 -1.58 -13.21 13.25
N LEU A 238 -2.32 -14.27 13.56
CA LEU A 238 -3.30 -14.28 14.65
C LEU A 238 -2.87 -15.25 15.73
N ASP A 239 -3.02 -14.85 17.00
CA ASP A 239 -3.15 -15.81 18.08
C ASP A 239 -4.52 -16.54 18.00
N ALA A 240 -4.71 -17.60 18.79
CA ALA A 240 -5.94 -18.38 18.85
C ALA A 240 -6.75 -18.06 20.11
N ASP A 241 -6.34 -18.57 21.27
CA ASP A 241 -7.02 -18.33 22.54
C ASP A 241 -7.09 -16.83 22.87
N GLN A 242 -8.21 -16.39 23.42
CA GLN A 242 -8.54 -14.98 23.72
C GLN A 242 -8.48 -14.01 22.53
N THR A 243 -8.16 -14.48 21.31
CA THR A 243 -8.06 -13.66 20.10
C THR A 243 -9.10 -14.06 19.05
N LEU A 244 -9.18 -15.34 18.69
CA LEU A 244 -10.18 -15.87 17.74
C LEU A 244 -11.47 -16.30 18.43
N TRP A 245 -11.39 -16.64 19.71
CA TRP A 245 -12.51 -16.98 20.60
C TRP A 245 -12.14 -16.59 22.02
N GLY A 246 -13.15 -16.51 22.90
CA GLY A 246 -12.90 -16.29 24.32
C GLY A 246 -12.62 -17.59 25.06
N GLY A 247 -11.68 -17.58 25.99
CA GLY A 247 -11.29 -18.76 26.77
C GLY A 247 -10.09 -19.51 26.21
N VAL A 248 -9.67 -20.55 26.93
CA VAL A 248 -8.48 -21.37 26.64
C VAL A 248 -8.90 -22.77 26.23
N ILE A 249 -8.69 -23.14 24.95
CA ILE A 249 -9.20 -24.42 24.42
C ILE A 249 -8.67 -25.65 25.17
N GLY A 250 -7.41 -25.62 25.58
CA GLY A 250 -6.78 -26.73 26.30
C GLY A 250 -7.33 -26.95 27.72
N GLU A 251 -8.00 -25.96 28.30
CA GLU A 251 -8.56 -26.02 29.65
C GLU A 251 -10.09 -26.19 29.62
N GLU A 252 -10.76 -25.47 28.72
CA GLU A 252 -12.22 -25.37 28.68
C GLU A 252 -12.86 -26.33 27.68
N GLY A 253 -12.08 -26.82 26.72
CA GLY A 253 -12.56 -27.69 25.63
C GLY A 253 -13.51 -26.98 24.66
N LEU A 254 -13.88 -27.71 23.59
CA LEU A 254 -14.64 -27.16 22.46
C LEU A 254 -15.98 -26.52 22.86
N SER A 255 -16.67 -27.05 23.88
CA SER A 255 -17.96 -26.53 24.36
C SER A 255 -17.82 -25.39 25.37
N GLY A 256 -16.63 -25.18 25.95
CA GLY A 256 -16.39 -24.18 26.99
C GLY A 256 -15.97 -22.82 26.43
N ILE A 257 -15.31 -22.81 25.27
CA ILE A 257 -14.89 -21.55 24.62
C ILE A 257 -16.09 -20.70 24.19
N ARG A 258 -15.88 -19.38 24.20
CA ARG A 258 -16.88 -18.39 23.83
C ARG A 258 -16.73 -17.99 22.38
N LEU A 259 -17.53 -18.62 21.53
CA LEU A 259 -17.66 -18.30 20.11
C LEU A 259 -19.10 -18.58 19.69
N GLY A 260 -19.79 -17.63 19.05
CA GLY A 260 -21.19 -17.82 18.66
C GLY A 260 -22.00 -16.55 18.60
N GLY A 261 -23.32 -16.66 18.45
CA GLY A 261 -24.21 -15.50 18.24
C GLY A 261 -24.47 -14.63 19.47
N ALA A 262 -24.04 -15.04 20.67
CA ALA A 262 -24.27 -14.30 21.91
C ALA A 262 -22.99 -13.67 22.47
N TYR A 263 -23.12 -12.55 23.17
CA TYR A 263 -21.99 -11.87 23.82
C TYR A 263 -21.40 -12.74 24.95
N PRO A 264 -20.05 -12.85 25.08
CA PRO A 264 -19.03 -12.16 24.30
C PRO A 264 -18.61 -12.86 23.00
N GLY A 265 -19.08 -14.09 22.74
CA GLY A 265 -18.76 -14.87 21.53
C GLY A 265 -19.06 -14.13 20.21
N SER A 266 -20.12 -13.33 20.18
CA SER A 266 -20.53 -12.56 18.99
C SER A 266 -19.48 -11.54 18.54
N ALA A 267 -18.72 -10.98 19.49
CA ALA A 267 -17.66 -10.04 19.18
C ALA A 267 -16.47 -10.72 18.48
N PHE A 268 -16.15 -11.96 18.86
CA PHE A 268 -15.14 -12.77 18.17
C PHE A 268 -15.58 -13.17 16.77
N VAL A 269 -16.86 -13.51 16.59
CA VAL A 269 -17.45 -13.75 15.26
C VAL A 269 -17.29 -12.53 14.36
N GLU A 270 -17.61 -11.33 14.86
CA GLU A 270 -17.44 -10.07 14.14
C GLU A 270 -15.98 -9.77 13.79
N PHE A 271 -15.04 -10.08 14.70
CA PHE A 271 -13.61 -9.96 14.43
C PHE A 271 -13.16 -10.91 13.33
N GLN A 272 -13.56 -12.18 13.38
CA GLN A 272 -13.22 -13.16 12.34
C GLN A 272 -13.80 -12.78 10.97
N GLN A 273 -15.00 -12.17 10.92
CA GLN A 273 -15.56 -11.64 9.67
C GLN A 273 -14.68 -10.55 9.05
N GLU A 274 -14.09 -9.67 9.88
CA GLU A 274 -13.14 -8.65 9.41
C GLU A 274 -11.84 -9.29 8.90
N VAL A 275 -11.36 -10.34 9.56
CA VAL A 275 -10.21 -11.14 9.07
C VAL A 275 -10.53 -11.76 7.71
N VAL A 276 -11.72 -12.32 7.51
CA VAL A 276 -12.15 -12.85 6.21
C VAL A 276 -12.26 -11.76 5.14
N SER A 277 -12.73 -10.56 5.51
CA SER A 277 -12.72 -9.39 4.61
C SER A 277 -11.30 -9.07 4.13
N LEU A 278 -10.31 -9.09 5.04
CA LEU A 278 -8.89 -8.93 4.67
C LEU A 278 -8.38 -10.05 3.76
N PHE A 279 -8.77 -11.31 4.03
CA PHE A 279 -8.45 -12.43 3.15
C PHE A 279 -8.93 -12.20 1.71
N HIS A 280 -10.17 -11.73 1.52
CA HIS A 280 -10.71 -11.42 0.19
C HIS A 280 -10.07 -10.18 -0.47
N ARG A 281 -9.45 -9.30 0.33
CA ARG A 281 -8.56 -8.23 -0.15
C ARG A 281 -7.13 -8.73 -0.46
N GLY A 282 -6.90 -10.03 -0.35
CA GLY A 282 -5.64 -10.70 -0.64
C GLY A 282 -4.65 -10.77 0.51
N VAL A 283 -4.99 -10.33 1.72
CA VAL A 283 -4.08 -10.41 2.88
C VAL A 283 -3.88 -11.88 3.25
N LEU A 284 -2.62 -12.28 3.46
CA LEU A 284 -2.31 -13.62 3.93
C LEU A 284 -2.69 -13.73 5.41
N ILE A 285 -3.45 -14.77 5.77
CA ILE A 285 -3.79 -15.04 7.16
C ILE A 285 -2.92 -16.20 7.65
N ALA A 286 -2.24 -16.02 8.78
CA ALA A 286 -1.45 -17.06 9.42
C ALA A 286 -1.79 -17.18 10.89
N LEU A 287 -1.51 -18.33 11.49
CA LEU A 287 -1.69 -18.55 12.94
C LEU A 287 -0.32 -18.64 13.63
N CYS A 288 -0.15 -17.95 14.75
CA CYS A 288 1.02 -18.07 15.61
C CYS A 288 0.56 -18.10 17.07
N SER A 289 0.36 -19.30 17.59
CA SER A 289 -0.34 -19.50 18.85
C SER A 289 0.34 -20.55 19.72
N ARG A 290 0.23 -20.38 21.05
CA ARG A 290 0.85 -21.26 22.04
C ARG A 290 -0.18 -22.27 22.55
N ASN A 291 -0.48 -23.24 21.68
CA ASN A 291 -1.44 -24.31 21.93
C ASN A 291 -0.90 -25.65 21.40
N ASN A 292 -1.63 -26.73 21.70
CA ASN A 292 -1.49 -27.96 20.94
C ASN A 292 -2.18 -27.79 19.57
N ASP A 293 -1.51 -28.21 18.50
CA ASP A 293 -2.01 -28.07 17.13
C ASP A 293 -3.38 -28.74 16.93
N ALA A 294 -3.58 -29.92 17.53
CA ALA A 294 -4.84 -30.67 17.44
C ALA A 294 -6.04 -29.90 18.02
N ASP A 295 -5.87 -29.24 19.16
CA ASP A 295 -6.95 -28.55 19.89
C ASP A 295 -7.45 -27.34 19.08
N VAL A 296 -6.54 -26.55 18.50
CA VAL A 296 -6.90 -25.42 17.64
C VAL A 296 -7.63 -25.90 16.40
N TRP A 297 -7.13 -26.97 15.76
CA TRP A 297 -7.80 -27.51 14.57
C TRP A 297 -9.15 -28.14 14.88
N GLU A 298 -9.35 -28.72 16.07
CA GLU A 298 -10.65 -29.21 16.50
C GLU A 298 -11.70 -28.10 16.49
N VAL A 299 -11.34 -26.89 16.95
CA VAL A 299 -12.23 -25.72 16.89
C VAL A 299 -12.53 -25.33 15.44
N PHE A 300 -11.51 -25.24 14.59
CA PHE A 300 -11.69 -24.87 13.18
C PHE A 300 -12.60 -25.83 12.40
N ASP A 301 -12.49 -27.13 12.70
CA ASP A 301 -13.17 -28.18 11.96
C ASP A 301 -14.57 -28.48 12.50
N HIS A 302 -14.78 -28.36 13.82
CA HIS A 302 -16.01 -28.82 14.48
C HIS A 302 -16.84 -27.72 15.15
N HIS A 303 -16.29 -26.55 15.47
CA HIS A 303 -17.09 -25.50 16.09
C HIS A 303 -18.05 -24.88 15.05
N PRO A 304 -19.38 -24.92 15.28
CA PRO A 304 -20.37 -24.51 14.28
C PRO A 304 -20.26 -23.03 13.92
N ASP A 305 -19.95 -22.20 14.91
CA ASP A 305 -19.85 -20.75 14.76
C ASP A 305 -18.45 -20.25 14.33
N MET A 306 -17.52 -21.16 14.00
CA MET A 306 -16.23 -20.74 13.45
C MET A 306 -16.41 -20.12 12.07
N VAL A 307 -16.00 -18.87 11.90
CA VAL A 307 -16.11 -18.16 10.62
C VAL A 307 -14.86 -18.40 9.76
N LEU A 308 -13.68 -18.38 10.37
CA LEU A 308 -12.44 -18.76 9.68
C LEU A 308 -12.44 -20.26 9.40
N ARG A 309 -11.91 -20.63 8.25
CA ARG A 309 -11.81 -22.01 7.77
C ARG A 309 -10.37 -22.26 7.36
N ARG A 310 -9.99 -23.54 7.25
CA ARG A 310 -8.64 -23.95 6.86
C ARG A 310 -8.17 -23.28 5.57
N GLU A 311 -9.06 -23.10 4.59
CA GLU A 311 -8.77 -22.43 3.31
C GLU A 311 -8.36 -20.95 3.45
N HIS A 312 -8.73 -20.30 4.55
CA HIS A 312 -8.30 -18.93 4.84
C HIS A 312 -6.86 -18.88 5.38
N ILE A 313 -6.32 -19.97 5.91
CA ILE A 313 -5.03 -20.01 6.61
C ILE A 313 -3.91 -20.44 5.64
N ALA A 314 -3.00 -19.50 5.36
CA ALA A 314 -1.88 -19.73 4.45
C ALA A 314 -0.72 -20.50 5.10
N ALA A 315 -0.46 -20.27 6.40
CA ALA A 315 0.57 -20.96 7.18
C ALA A 315 0.24 -20.88 8.68
N TRP A 316 0.82 -21.77 9.49
CA TRP A 316 0.62 -21.75 10.95
C TRP A 316 1.82 -22.25 11.73
N ARG A 317 1.96 -21.75 12.96
CA ARG A 317 2.82 -22.27 14.02
C ARG A 317 2.00 -22.34 15.29
N ILE A 318 1.42 -23.51 15.53
CA ILE A 318 0.64 -23.79 16.74
C ILE A 318 1.46 -24.77 17.57
N ASN A 319 2.23 -24.23 18.51
CA ASN A 319 3.15 -25.00 19.35
C ASN A 319 3.60 -24.16 20.55
N TRP A 320 4.33 -24.77 21.49
CA TRP A 320 4.78 -24.12 22.72
C TRP A 320 6.07 -23.28 22.60
N ARG A 321 6.64 -23.11 21.40
CA ARG A 321 7.81 -22.23 21.20
C ARG A 321 7.39 -20.75 21.31
N ASP A 322 8.37 -19.87 21.48
CA ASP A 322 8.11 -18.44 21.57
C ASP A 322 7.61 -17.87 20.21
N LYS A 323 6.73 -16.87 20.28
CA LYS A 323 6.11 -16.30 19.06
C LYS A 323 7.12 -15.62 18.15
N ALA A 324 8.21 -15.05 18.68
CA ALA A 324 9.25 -14.44 17.86
C ALA A 324 9.95 -15.46 16.95
N THR A 325 10.33 -16.61 17.49
CA THR A 325 10.90 -17.71 16.69
C THR A 325 9.90 -18.23 15.66
N ASN A 326 8.65 -18.45 16.05
CA ASN A 326 7.60 -18.90 15.14
C ASN A 326 7.33 -17.90 13.99
N LEU A 327 7.36 -16.59 14.27
CA LEU A 327 7.20 -15.54 13.25
C LEU A 327 8.34 -15.53 12.22
N ARG A 328 9.59 -15.79 12.64
CA ARG A 328 10.72 -15.93 11.70
C ARG A 328 10.49 -17.11 10.76
N GLU A 329 10.05 -18.25 11.28
CA GLU A 329 9.76 -19.42 10.45
C GLU A 329 8.58 -19.19 9.51
N LEU A 330 7.52 -18.52 9.96
CA LEU A 330 6.40 -18.11 9.10
C LEU A 330 6.87 -17.15 8.00
N SER A 331 7.76 -16.22 8.32
CA SER A 331 8.34 -15.27 7.36
C SER A 331 9.12 -15.99 6.26
N GLU A 332 9.95 -16.96 6.63
CA GLU A 332 10.70 -17.81 5.70
C GLU A 332 9.77 -18.68 4.85
N GLU A 333 8.80 -19.35 5.48
CA GLU A 333 7.83 -20.20 4.78
C GLU A 333 6.99 -19.38 3.79
N LEU A 334 6.45 -18.24 4.20
CA LEU A 334 5.66 -17.38 3.32
C LEU A 334 6.54 -16.58 2.34
N ASN A 335 7.86 -16.62 2.48
CA ASN A 335 8.79 -15.83 1.68
C ASN A 335 8.40 -14.34 1.59
N ILE A 336 8.05 -13.77 2.74
CA ILE A 336 7.81 -12.34 2.94
C ILE A 336 8.68 -11.85 4.09
N GLY A 337 9.08 -10.58 4.09
CA GLY A 337 9.85 -10.02 5.20
C GLY A 337 8.99 -9.78 6.44
N LEU A 338 9.61 -9.81 7.62
CA LEU A 338 8.96 -9.53 8.91
C LEU A 338 8.25 -8.17 8.94
N GLU A 339 8.81 -7.18 8.24
CA GLU A 339 8.18 -5.87 8.09
C GLU A 339 6.85 -5.88 7.34
N SER A 340 6.52 -6.99 6.68
CA SER A 340 5.24 -7.17 6.00
C SER A 340 4.20 -7.88 6.86
N MET A 341 4.52 -8.23 8.11
CA MET A 341 3.64 -8.93 9.03
C MET A 341 3.03 -7.98 10.07
N VAL A 342 1.79 -8.30 10.47
CA VAL A 342 1.13 -7.75 11.65
C VAL A 342 0.76 -8.91 12.56
N LEU A 343 1.26 -8.94 13.79
CA LEU A 343 0.75 -9.85 14.82
C LEU A 343 -0.43 -9.18 15.54
N ALA A 344 -1.59 -9.84 15.56
CA ALA A 344 -2.72 -9.48 16.41
C ALA A 344 -2.83 -10.47 17.58
N ASP A 345 -2.80 -9.92 18.78
CA ASP A 345 -2.62 -10.66 20.03
C ASP A 345 -3.17 -9.82 21.18
N ASP A 346 -3.91 -10.43 22.10
CA ASP A 346 -4.42 -9.76 23.31
C ASP A 346 -3.40 -9.77 24.46
N SER A 347 -2.42 -10.68 24.44
CA SER A 347 -1.40 -10.81 25.48
C SER A 347 -0.35 -9.71 25.37
N GLU A 348 -0.30 -8.81 26.35
CA GLU A 348 0.73 -7.77 26.44
C GLU A 348 2.14 -8.35 26.55
N PHE A 349 2.28 -9.52 27.19
CA PHE A 349 3.56 -10.20 27.37
C PHE A 349 4.11 -10.69 26.03
N GLU A 350 3.31 -11.46 25.27
CA GLU A 350 3.73 -11.99 23.96
C GLU A 350 3.98 -10.86 22.97
N ALA A 351 3.09 -9.85 22.97
CA ALA A 351 3.26 -8.65 22.17
C ALA A 351 4.52 -7.86 22.55
N GLY A 352 4.85 -7.74 23.84
CA GLY A 352 6.09 -7.11 24.32
C GLY A 352 7.33 -7.85 23.86
N LEU A 353 7.34 -9.19 24.00
CA LEU A 353 8.44 -10.04 23.56
C LEU A 353 8.72 -9.88 22.05
N VAL A 354 7.67 -9.83 21.24
CA VAL A 354 7.81 -9.64 19.79
C VAL A 354 8.29 -8.23 19.45
N ARG A 355 7.84 -7.17 20.15
CA ARG A 355 8.36 -5.81 19.95
C ARG A 355 9.87 -5.74 20.20
N ASP A 356 10.33 -6.39 21.26
CA ASP A 356 11.74 -6.35 21.66
C ASP A 356 12.62 -7.17 20.72
N GLN A 357 12.18 -8.37 20.34
CA GLN A 357 12.99 -9.29 19.52
C GLN A 357 12.86 -9.07 18.01
N LEU A 358 11.71 -8.58 17.55
CA LEU A 358 11.33 -8.42 16.14
C LEU A 358 10.69 -7.04 15.90
N PRO A 359 11.44 -5.93 16.06
CA PRO A 359 10.91 -4.58 15.94
C PRO A 359 10.28 -4.27 14.57
N ASP A 360 10.64 -5.02 13.53
CA ASP A 360 10.06 -4.88 12.18
C ASP A 360 8.61 -5.39 12.10
N VAL A 361 8.20 -6.33 12.96
CA VAL A 361 6.82 -6.86 12.98
C VAL A 361 5.90 -5.80 13.59
N ALA A 362 4.84 -5.43 12.86
CA ALA A 362 3.85 -4.53 13.41
C ALA A 362 2.97 -5.28 14.42
N ILE A 363 2.66 -4.64 15.55
CA ILE A 363 1.85 -5.24 16.60
C ILE A 363 0.50 -4.52 16.67
N LEU A 364 -0.56 -5.27 16.39
CA LEU A 364 -1.94 -4.92 16.68
C LEU A 364 -2.28 -5.49 18.06
N GLN A 365 -1.95 -4.74 19.12
CA GLN A 365 -2.35 -5.12 20.48
C GLN A 365 -3.87 -5.04 20.58
N LEU A 366 -4.51 -6.18 20.77
CA LEU A 366 -5.95 -6.26 21.04
C LEU A 366 -6.18 -5.96 22.54
N PRO A 367 -7.19 -5.16 22.89
CA PRO A 367 -7.45 -4.82 24.29
C PRO A 367 -7.95 -6.05 25.06
N ALA A 368 -7.14 -6.54 25.99
CA ALA A 368 -7.47 -7.75 26.76
C ALA A 368 -8.83 -7.60 27.46
N GLY A 369 -9.70 -8.60 27.31
CA GLY A 369 -11.05 -8.60 27.90
C GLY A 369 -12.10 -7.74 27.19
N GLU A 370 -11.76 -7.04 26.11
CA GLU A 370 -12.67 -6.18 25.35
C GLU A 370 -12.79 -6.61 23.87
N PRO A 371 -13.29 -7.83 23.58
CA PRO A 371 -13.36 -8.35 22.21
C PRO A 371 -14.23 -7.50 21.27
N VAL A 372 -15.13 -6.69 21.81
CA VAL A 372 -15.97 -5.74 21.04
C VAL A 372 -15.15 -4.70 20.26
N GLU A 373 -13.95 -4.36 20.74
CA GLU A 373 -13.08 -3.40 20.06
C GLU A 373 -12.16 -4.08 19.02
N TYR A 374 -12.13 -5.41 18.90
CA TYR A 374 -11.15 -6.12 18.07
C TYR A 374 -11.38 -5.84 16.59
N ARG A 375 -12.64 -5.98 16.14
CA ARG A 375 -13.04 -5.64 14.78
C ARG A 375 -12.66 -4.21 14.43
N ARG A 376 -12.99 -3.27 15.31
CA ARG A 376 -12.70 -1.84 15.10
C ARG A 376 -11.20 -1.57 15.06
N SER A 377 -10.43 -2.21 15.94
CA SER A 377 -8.96 -2.07 16.00
C SER A 377 -8.31 -2.54 14.71
N LEU A 378 -8.75 -3.67 14.18
CA LEU A 378 -8.28 -4.21 12.91
C LEU A 378 -8.68 -3.33 11.72
N ALA A 379 -9.95 -2.94 11.63
CA ALA A 379 -10.45 -2.08 10.55
C ALA A 379 -9.78 -0.70 10.54
N ALA A 380 -9.47 -0.15 11.71
CA ALA A 380 -8.94 1.21 11.83
C ALA A 380 -7.40 1.31 11.77
N CYS A 381 -6.66 0.20 11.89
CA CYS A 381 -5.19 0.22 11.89
C CYS A 381 -4.58 0.65 10.53
N GLY A 382 -5.33 0.41 9.45
CA GLY A 382 -4.96 0.69 8.06
C GLY A 382 -3.72 -0.04 7.54
N HIS A 383 -3.11 -0.95 8.32
CA HIS A 383 -1.86 -1.63 7.94
C HIS A 383 -1.95 -2.35 6.59
N PHE A 384 -3.17 -2.71 6.18
CA PHE A 384 -3.46 -3.47 4.96
C PHE A 384 -4.09 -2.61 3.85
N ASP A 385 -4.03 -1.29 3.96
CA ASP A 385 -4.55 -0.40 2.93
C ASP A 385 -3.63 -0.39 1.71
N VAL A 386 -4.25 -0.37 0.53
CA VAL A 386 -3.59 -0.35 -0.77
C VAL A 386 -4.27 0.71 -1.63
N LEU A 387 -3.49 1.36 -2.51
CA LEU A 387 -4.01 2.39 -3.42
C LEU A 387 -4.85 1.80 -4.57
N ALA A 388 -4.57 0.55 -4.92
CA ALA A 388 -5.35 -0.23 -5.88
C ALA A 388 -5.37 -1.71 -5.47
N ILE A 389 -6.55 -2.34 -5.61
CA ILE A 389 -6.70 -3.79 -5.53
C ILE A 389 -6.68 -4.32 -6.96
N THR A 390 -5.64 -5.08 -7.30
CA THR A 390 -5.56 -5.75 -8.60
C THR A 390 -6.32 -7.08 -8.55
N ASP A 391 -6.76 -7.60 -9.69
CA ASP A 391 -7.35 -8.96 -9.76
C ASP A 391 -6.40 -10.03 -9.21
N GLU A 392 -5.10 -9.76 -9.29
CA GLU A 392 -4.05 -10.62 -8.76
C GLU A 392 -3.93 -10.54 -7.22
N ASP A 393 -4.27 -9.41 -6.60
CA ASP A 393 -4.39 -9.33 -5.14
C ASP A 393 -5.57 -10.21 -4.67
N ARG A 394 -6.69 -10.25 -5.42
CA ARG A 394 -7.86 -11.09 -5.09
C ARG A 394 -7.55 -12.59 -5.13
N THR A 395 -6.67 -13.01 -6.05
CA THR A 395 -6.25 -14.42 -6.18
C THR A 395 -4.99 -14.74 -5.40
N ARG A 396 -4.39 -13.77 -4.69
CA ARG A 396 -3.12 -13.96 -3.97
C ARG A 396 -3.20 -15.08 -2.94
N SER A 397 -4.27 -15.17 -2.18
CA SER A 397 -4.44 -16.21 -1.17
C SER A 397 -4.51 -17.62 -1.77
N THR A 398 -5.25 -17.80 -2.88
CA THR A 398 -5.35 -19.09 -3.59
C THR A 398 -4.02 -19.48 -4.24
N MET A 399 -3.24 -18.51 -4.72
CA MET A 399 -1.87 -18.74 -5.21
C MET A 399 -0.94 -19.26 -4.11
N TYR A 400 -1.00 -18.73 -2.89
CA TYR A 400 -0.16 -19.18 -1.78
C TYR A 400 -0.55 -20.57 -1.27
N ALA A 401 -1.86 -20.88 -1.21
CA ALA A 401 -2.31 -22.24 -0.92
C ALA A 401 -1.78 -23.24 -1.97
N ALA A 402 -1.81 -22.86 -3.25
CA ALA A 402 -1.22 -23.66 -4.32
C ALA A 402 0.31 -23.77 -4.19
N GLU A 403 1.03 -22.71 -3.84
CA GLU A 403 2.48 -22.71 -3.62
C GLU A 403 2.88 -23.59 -2.41
N ALA A 404 2.11 -23.57 -1.33
CA ALA A 404 2.30 -24.45 -0.18
C ALA A 404 2.07 -25.93 -0.54
N ALA A 405 1.02 -26.23 -1.31
CA ALA A 405 0.81 -27.57 -1.88
C ALA A 405 1.97 -28.00 -2.79
N ARG A 406 2.50 -27.09 -3.62
CA ARG A 406 3.68 -27.34 -4.48
C ARG A 406 4.93 -27.62 -3.65
N ARG A 407 5.14 -26.94 -2.53
CA ARG A 407 6.30 -27.20 -1.64
C ARG A 407 6.21 -28.55 -0.96
N ARG A 408 5.01 -28.96 -0.53
CA ARG A 408 4.76 -30.32 -0.03
C ARG A 408 4.97 -31.39 -1.11
N ALA A 409 4.67 -31.08 -2.37
CA ALA A 409 4.99 -31.99 -3.49
C ALA A 409 6.49 -31.95 -3.87
N ARG A 410 7.20 -30.86 -3.58
CA ARG A 410 8.64 -30.70 -3.88
C ARG A 410 9.54 -31.49 -2.93
N SER A 411 9.11 -31.77 -1.69
CA SER A 411 9.85 -32.65 -0.78
C SER A 411 10.01 -34.08 -1.33
N ASP A 412 9.27 -34.45 -2.37
CA ASP A 412 9.24 -35.79 -2.95
C ASP A 412 10.05 -35.94 -4.26
N VAL A 413 10.72 -34.89 -4.77
CA VAL A 413 11.37 -34.91 -6.10
C VAL A 413 12.87 -34.56 -6.05
N VAL A 414 13.71 -35.40 -6.67
CA VAL A 414 15.20 -35.36 -6.60
C VAL A 414 15.87 -34.43 -7.64
N ASP A 415 15.20 -34.09 -8.76
CA ASP A 415 15.77 -33.24 -9.83
C ASP A 415 14.96 -31.97 -10.12
N LEU A 416 15.59 -30.80 -9.94
CA LEU A 416 15.01 -29.46 -10.15
C LEU A 416 14.62 -29.20 -11.62
N GLY A 417 15.45 -29.64 -12.57
CA GLY A 417 15.27 -29.33 -13.99
C GLY A 417 14.06 -30.06 -14.58
N SER A 418 13.89 -31.33 -14.21
CA SER A 418 12.73 -32.13 -14.61
C SER A 418 11.46 -31.67 -13.90
N TYR A 419 11.55 -31.20 -12.65
CA TYR A 419 10.42 -30.57 -11.96
C TYR A 419 9.93 -29.32 -12.70
N TYR A 420 10.81 -28.39 -13.09
CA TYR A 420 10.40 -27.17 -13.82
C TYR A 420 9.79 -27.47 -15.19
N ARG A 421 10.33 -28.44 -15.95
CA ARG A 421 9.71 -28.90 -17.20
C ARG A 421 8.31 -29.46 -16.96
N SER A 422 8.12 -30.21 -15.87
CA SER A 422 6.81 -30.80 -15.53
C SER A 422 5.73 -29.74 -15.25
N LEU A 423 6.12 -28.52 -14.84
CA LEU A 423 5.17 -27.42 -14.60
C LEU A 423 4.61 -26.82 -15.90
N GLY A 424 5.25 -27.03 -17.04
CA GLY A 424 4.79 -26.50 -18.33
C GLY A 424 4.73 -24.97 -18.38
N MET A 425 5.71 -24.27 -17.78
CA MET A 425 5.67 -22.81 -17.64
C MET A 425 5.78 -22.10 -19.00
N THR A 426 4.90 -21.13 -19.25
CA THR A 426 4.94 -20.21 -20.39
C THR A 426 5.19 -18.79 -19.93
N LEU A 427 6.02 -18.05 -20.68
CA LEU A 427 6.33 -16.65 -20.42
C LEU A 427 5.70 -15.75 -21.46
N GLU A 428 5.14 -14.63 -21.02
CA GLU A 428 4.73 -13.53 -21.88
C GLU A 428 5.47 -12.29 -21.43
N ILE A 429 6.29 -11.71 -22.31
CA ILE A 429 7.00 -10.46 -22.06
C ILE A 429 6.36 -9.40 -22.95
N GLY A 430 6.08 -8.23 -22.39
CA GLY A 430 5.41 -7.15 -23.09
C GLY A 430 5.96 -5.78 -22.73
N ARG A 431 5.56 -4.77 -23.52
CA ARG A 431 5.79 -3.36 -23.20
C ARG A 431 4.65 -2.85 -22.32
N ALA A 432 4.97 -1.93 -21.41
CA ALA A 432 3.96 -1.31 -20.57
C ALA A 432 2.99 -0.45 -21.39
N ASP A 433 1.73 -0.50 -20.98
CA ASP A 433 0.58 0.20 -21.53
C ASP A 433 -0.32 0.69 -20.39
N GLU A 434 -1.43 1.36 -20.72
CA GLU A 434 -2.34 1.94 -19.74
C GLU A 434 -2.92 0.91 -18.76
N PHE A 435 -3.05 -0.36 -19.17
CA PHE A 435 -3.58 -1.43 -18.34
C PHE A 435 -2.54 -2.06 -17.40
N SER A 436 -1.27 -2.08 -17.80
CA SER A 436 -0.18 -2.68 -17.02
C SER A 436 0.52 -1.70 -16.08
N ILE A 437 0.41 -0.38 -16.31
CA ILE A 437 1.02 0.66 -15.46
C ILE A 437 0.70 0.51 -13.97
N PRO A 438 -0.58 0.37 -13.53
CA PRO A 438 -0.90 0.23 -12.10
C PRO A 438 -0.19 -0.96 -11.47
N ARG A 439 -0.10 -2.06 -12.23
CA ARG A 439 0.53 -3.29 -11.77
C ARG A 439 2.06 -3.16 -11.66
N ILE A 440 2.69 -2.53 -12.64
CA ILE A 440 4.15 -2.30 -12.63
C ILE A 440 4.52 -1.39 -11.46
N ALA A 441 3.81 -0.28 -11.26
CA ALA A 441 4.01 0.61 -10.13
C ALA A 441 3.90 -0.15 -8.80
N GLN A 442 2.85 -0.97 -8.66
CA GLN A 442 2.66 -1.83 -7.49
C GLN A 442 3.82 -2.81 -7.26
N LEU A 443 4.37 -3.41 -8.32
CA LEU A 443 5.54 -4.30 -8.21
C LEU A 443 6.79 -3.54 -7.74
N THR A 444 7.03 -2.32 -8.24
CA THR A 444 8.14 -1.48 -7.76
C THR A 444 7.98 -1.16 -6.27
N GLN A 445 6.76 -0.94 -5.79
CA GLN A 445 6.48 -0.62 -4.39
C GLN A 445 6.58 -1.83 -3.45
N LYS A 446 6.20 -3.03 -3.92
CA LYS A 446 6.05 -4.22 -3.05
C LYS A 446 7.23 -5.19 -3.09
N THR A 447 8.16 -5.08 -4.04
CA THR A 447 9.23 -6.06 -4.26
C THR A 447 10.55 -5.60 -3.65
N ASN A 448 11.03 -6.32 -2.63
CA ASN A 448 12.26 -6.00 -1.88
C ASN A 448 13.37 -7.02 -2.07
N GLN A 449 13.00 -8.29 -2.17
CA GLN A 449 13.92 -9.43 -2.16
C GLN A 449 14.70 -9.59 -3.46
N PHE A 450 13.99 -9.51 -4.60
CA PHE A 450 14.61 -9.48 -5.92
C PHE A 450 14.29 -8.15 -6.60
N ASN A 451 14.99 -7.11 -6.17
CA ASN A 451 14.93 -5.78 -6.75
C ASN A 451 16.34 -5.17 -6.67
N LEU A 452 16.96 -4.95 -7.82
CA LEU A 452 18.39 -4.60 -7.89
C LEU A 452 18.68 -3.20 -7.32
N THR A 453 17.75 -2.26 -7.44
CA THR A 453 17.95 -0.86 -7.00
C THR A 453 17.01 -0.45 -5.87
N THR A 454 15.91 -1.16 -5.66
CA THR A 454 14.85 -0.83 -4.69
C THR A 454 14.20 0.55 -4.89
N ARG A 455 14.35 1.14 -6.08
CA ARG A 455 13.64 2.36 -6.49
C ARG A 455 12.13 2.11 -6.49
N ARG A 456 11.37 3.07 -5.97
CA ARG A 456 9.91 2.99 -5.82
C ARG A 456 9.27 4.03 -6.71
N TYR A 457 8.37 3.58 -7.58
CA TYR A 457 7.71 4.44 -8.55
C TYR A 457 6.20 4.39 -8.36
N GLY A 458 5.57 5.55 -8.40
CA GLY A 458 4.13 5.66 -8.52
C GLY A 458 3.66 5.41 -9.95
N GLU A 459 2.35 5.36 -10.16
CA GLU A 459 1.78 5.23 -11.52
C GLU A 459 2.19 6.39 -12.43
N ALA A 460 2.27 7.60 -11.87
CA ALA A 460 2.71 8.79 -12.60
C ALA A 460 4.16 8.67 -13.12
N ASP A 461 5.08 8.13 -12.31
CA ASP A 461 6.46 7.89 -12.72
C ASP A 461 6.54 6.86 -13.85
N ILE A 462 5.82 5.74 -13.72
CA ILE A 462 5.80 4.71 -14.77
C ILE A 462 5.19 5.26 -16.05
N LEU A 463 4.10 6.02 -15.97
CA LEU A 463 3.49 6.67 -17.13
C LEU A 463 4.46 7.65 -17.81
N ARG A 464 5.25 8.40 -17.02
CA ARG A 464 6.31 9.29 -17.53
C ARG A 464 7.37 8.51 -18.30
N PHE A 465 7.81 7.36 -17.78
CA PHE A 465 8.76 6.48 -18.49
C PHE A 465 8.14 5.93 -19.79
N VAL A 466 6.88 5.48 -19.76
CA VAL A 466 6.18 4.97 -20.95
C VAL A 466 6.03 6.03 -22.05
N ARG A 467 5.84 7.30 -21.67
CA ARG A 467 5.71 8.43 -22.61
C ARG A 467 7.05 9.00 -23.10
N SER A 468 8.16 8.62 -22.47
CA SER A 468 9.49 9.12 -22.85
C SER A 468 10.05 8.38 -24.05
N ALA A 469 10.59 9.10 -25.03
CA ALA A 469 11.31 8.52 -26.15
C ALA A 469 12.65 7.88 -25.74
N ASP A 470 13.14 8.21 -24.55
CA ASP A 470 14.42 7.74 -24.03
C ASP A 470 14.26 6.59 -23.03
N HIS A 471 13.04 6.07 -22.83
CA HIS A 471 12.81 4.96 -21.93
C HIS A 471 12.04 3.81 -22.60
N GLU A 472 12.21 2.61 -22.05
CA GLU A 472 11.30 1.49 -22.25
C GLU A 472 10.95 0.85 -20.91
N VAL A 473 9.67 0.53 -20.73
CA VAL A 473 9.19 -0.20 -19.57
C VAL A 473 8.66 -1.54 -20.05
N LEU A 474 9.23 -2.61 -19.51
CA LEU A 474 8.87 -3.99 -19.82
C LEU A 474 8.26 -4.67 -18.61
N TRP A 475 7.40 -5.64 -18.87
CA TRP A 475 6.84 -6.54 -17.87
C TRP A 475 6.97 -7.99 -18.33
N VAL A 476 6.96 -8.92 -17.36
CA VAL A 476 6.89 -10.36 -17.63
C VAL A 476 5.74 -11.00 -16.85
N ARG A 477 4.92 -11.77 -17.55
CA ARG A 477 3.87 -12.64 -17.02
C ARG A 477 4.29 -14.10 -17.13
N VAL A 478 3.91 -14.88 -16.13
CA VAL A 478 4.20 -16.32 -16.07
C VAL A 478 2.91 -17.08 -15.88
N THR A 479 2.70 -18.12 -16.68
CA THR A 479 1.60 -19.07 -16.49
C THR A 479 2.16 -20.48 -16.41
N ASP A 480 1.56 -21.35 -15.61
CA ASP A 480 1.92 -22.75 -15.50
C ASP A 480 0.67 -23.65 -15.42
N ARG A 481 0.87 -24.98 -15.40
CA ARG A 481 -0.25 -25.95 -15.36
C ARG A 481 -1.16 -25.84 -14.14
N ILE A 482 -0.67 -25.24 -13.05
CA ILE A 482 -1.38 -25.12 -11.77
C ILE A 482 -2.12 -23.78 -11.71
N GLY A 483 -1.64 -22.75 -12.43
CA GLY A 483 -2.37 -21.51 -12.59
C GLY A 483 -1.55 -20.39 -13.22
N ASP A 484 -2.22 -19.26 -13.42
CA ASP A 484 -1.61 -18.04 -13.89
C ASP A 484 -1.03 -17.23 -12.72
N LEU A 485 0.25 -16.88 -12.81
CA LEU A 485 0.96 -16.10 -11.80
C LEU A 485 0.85 -14.60 -12.04
N GLY A 486 0.22 -14.18 -13.14
CA GLY A 486 0.05 -12.77 -13.50
C GLY A 486 1.36 -12.09 -13.88
N ILE A 487 1.36 -10.75 -13.88
CA ILE A 487 2.59 -9.97 -14.11
C ILE A 487 3.45 -10.07 -12.86
N VAL A 488 4.62 -10.70 -13.01
CA VAL A 488 5.53 -11.02 -11.91
C VAL A 488 6.84 -10.26 -11.96
N GLY A 489 7.14 -9.50 -13.01
CA GLY A 489 8.39 -8.75 -13.08
C GLY A 489 8.27 -7.48 -13.89
N ALA A 490 9.17 -6.54 -13.63
CA ALA A 490 9.26 -5.27 -14.34
C ALA A 490 10.72 -4.90 -14.60
N CYS A 491 10.97 -4.28 -15.76
CA CYS A 491 12.26 -3.73 -16.13
C CYS A 491 12.08 -2.33 -16.72
N VAL A 492 12.82 -1.35 -16.22
CA VAL A 492 12.87 0.01 -16.78
C VAL A 492 14.25 0.21 -17.37
N LEU A 493 14.28 0.51 -18.67
CA LEU A 493 15.48 0.83 -19.43
C LEU A 493 15.46 2.32 -19.75
N ALA A 494 16.59 3.00 -19.51
CA ALA A 494 16.84 4.38 -19.91
C ALA A 494 17.92 4.39 -20.99
N TYR A 495 17.76 5.19 -22.04
CA TYR A 495 18.63 5.25 -23.21
C TYR A 495 19.32 6.61 -23.30
N ALA A 496 20.63 6.58 -23.54
CA ALA A 496 21.44 7.78 -23.77
C ALA A 496 22.46 7.49 -24.88
N GLY A 497 22.16 7.94 -26.10
CA GLY A 497 22.99 7.66 -27.28
C GLY A 497 23.07 6.16 -27.57
N ARG A 498 24.28 5.58 -27.56
CA ARG A 498 24.52 4.14 -27.80
C ARG A 498 24.60 3.32 -26.50
N ARG A 499 24.14 3.88 -25.39
CA ARG A 499 24.15 3.23 -24.07
C ARG A 499 22.72 3.07 -23.56
N ALA A 500 22.42 1.91 -23.00
CA ALA A 500 21.21 1.69 -22.22
C ALA A 500 21.58 1.44 -20.76
N SER A 501 20.75 1.91 -19.84
CA SER A 501 20.90 1.71 -18.40
C SER A 501 19.65 1.02 -17.87
N ILE A 502 19.85 -0.07 -17.12
CA ILE A 502 18.80 -0.75 -16.38
C ILE A 502 18.58 0.06 -15.10
N ASP A 503 17.59 0.94 -15.13
CA ASP A 503 17.17 1.73 -13.97
C ASP A 503 16.54 0.85 -12.89
N THR A 504 15.66 -0.05 -13.32
CA THR A 504 14.91 -0.94 -12.44
C THR A 504 14.87 -2.33 -13.06
N PHE A 505 15.15 -3.35 -12.25
CA PHE A 505 14.92 -4.74 -12.59
C PHE A 505 14.47 -5.49 -11.34
N LEU A 506 13.27 -6.06 -11.40
CA LEU A 506 12.69 -6.76 -10.27
C LEU A 506 11.82 -7.93 -10.72
N LEU A 507 11.74 -8.91 -9.83
CA LEU A 507 10.82 -10.04 -9.95
C LEU A 507 10.17 -10.31 -8.59
N SER A 508 8.87 -10.57 -8.64
CA SER A 508 8.08 -11.08 -7.54
C SER A 508 8.61 -12.45 -7.11
N CYS A 509 8.61 -12.69 -5.80
CA CYS A 509 9.12 -13.90 -5.15
C CYS A 509 8.56 -15.22 -5.72
N ARG A 510 7.35 -15.23 -6.28
CA ARG A 510 6.71 -16.45 -6.84
C ARG A 510 7.29 -16.92 -8.17
N ALA A 511 8.03 -16.07 -8.88
CA ALA A 511 8.69 -16.43 -10.14
C ALA A 511 10.19 -16.68 -9.97
N LEU A 512 10.72 -16.37 -8.79
CA LEU A 512 12.14 -16.34 -8.51
C LEU A 512 12.75 -17.75 -8.43
N GLY A 513 13.96 -17.90 -8.97
CA GLY A 513 14.71 -19.17 -8.95
C GLY A 513 14.19 -20.20 -9.94
N ARG A 514 13.30 -19.78 -10.85
CA ARG A 514 12.70 -20.61 -11.91
C ARG A 514 13.28 -20.27 -13.29
N GLY A 515 14.37 -19.49 -13.36
CA GLY A 515 15.03 -19.06 -14.60
C GLY A 515 14.30 -17.92 -15.32
N VAL A 516 13.23 -17.37 -14.73
CA VAL A 516 12.45 -16.26 -15.31
C VAL A 516 13.30 -14.99 -15.31
N GLU A 517 14.05 -14.76 -14.22
CA GLU A 517 14.96 -13.63 -14.05
C GLU A 517 15.99 -13.54 -15.18
N ARG A 518 16.61 -14.66 -15.54
CA ARG A 518 17.60 -14.72 -16.62
C ARG A 518 16.94 -14.50 -17.98
N ARG A 519 15.81 -15.15 -18.24
CA ARG A 519 15.13 -15.02 -19.54
C ARG A 519 14.61 -13.61 -19.77
N PHE A 520 14.09 -12.97 -18.72
CA PHE A 520 13.59 -11.61 -18.79
C PHE A 520 14.73 -10.59 -19.02
N LEU A 521 15.87 -10.77 -18.34
CA LEU A 521 17.07 -9.96 -18.59
C LEU A 521 17.56 -10.10 -20.03
N VAL A 522 17.66 -11.33 -20.56
CA VAL A 522 18.06 -11.58 -21.95
C VAL A 522 17.15 -10.82 -22.92
N GLU A 523 15.84 -10.83 -22.68
CA GLU A 523 14.90 -10.11 -23.53
C GLU A 523 15.14 -8.60 -23.51
N ALA A 524 15.37 -8.03 -22.32
CA ALA A 524 15.71 -6.62 -22.17
C ALA A 524 17.01 -6.24 -22.92
N LEU A 525 18.05 -7.08 -22.84
CA LEU A 525 19.32 -6.87 -23.55
C LEU A 525 19.14 -6.87 -25.08
N HIS A 526 18.37 -7.81 -25.62
CA HIS A 526 18.08 -7.85 -27.06
C HIS A 526 17.28 -6.63 -27.52
N LEU A 527 16.37 -6.13 -26.68
CA LEU A 527 15.63 -4.91 -26.95
C LEU A 527 16.52 -3.67 -26.95
N SER A 528 17.42 -3.55 -25.98
CA SER A 528 18.41 -2.48 -25.99
C SER A 528 19.29 -2.51 -27.25
N ARG A 529 19.72 -3.71 -27.68
CA ARG A 529 20.49 -3.87 -28.93
C ARG A 529 19.67 -3.49 -30.17
N ALA A 530 18.41 -3.91 -30.25
CA ALA A 530 17.52 -3.56 -31.36
C ALA A 530 17.26 -2.05 -31.45
N ARG A 531 17.32 -1.34 -30.31
CA ARG A 531 17.23 0.12 -30.24
C ARG A 531 18.57 0.84 -30.51
N GLY A 532 19.63 0.11 -30.83
CA GLY A 532 20.93 0.65 -31.22
C GLY A 532 21.93 0.88 -30.09
N ALA A 533 21.67 0.34 -28.89
CA ALA A 533 22.67 0.35 -27.82
C ALA A 533 23.80 -0.65 -28.13
N GLU A 534 25.03 -0.29 -27.75
CA GLU A 534 26.22 -1.14 -27.77
C GLU A 534 26.60 -1.64 -26.38
N VAL A 535 26.24 -0.88 -25.34
CA VAL A 535 26.54 -1.20 -23.95
C VAL A 535 25.27 -1.11 -23.12
N VAL A 536 25.07 -2.08 -22.24
CA VAL A 536 24.06 -2.02 -21.18
C VAL A 536 24.75 -1.89 -19.83
N GLN A 537 24.33 -0.90 -19.07
CA GLN A 537 24.78 -0.65 -17.71
C GLN A 537 23.69 -1.09 -16.73
N GLY A 538 24.08 -1.78 -15.67
CA GLY A 538 23.20 -2.16 -14.56
C GLY A 538 23.68 -1.53 -13.27
N GLU A 539 22.75 -1.08 -12.43
CA GLU A 539 23.04 -0.57 -11.10
C GLU A 539 22.48 -1.54 -10.06
N TYR A 540 23.28 -1.84 -9.04
CA TYR A 540 22.84 -2.53 -7.84
C TYR A 540 23.03 -1.60 -6.65
N ILE A 541 21.93 -1.31 -5.94
CA ILE A 541 21.94 -0.54 -4.71
C ILE A 541 21.70 -1.53 -3.58
N ARG A 542 22.75 -1.81 -2.80
CA ARG A 542 22.68 -2.73 -1.68
C ARG A 542 21.71 -2.20 -0.63
N THR A 543 20.85 -3.10 -0.17
CA THR A 543 19.99 -2.92 1.00
C THR A 543 20.10 -4.16 1.88
N ALA A 544 19.52 -4.12 3.08
CA ALA A 544 19.42 -5.30 3.93
C ALA A 544 18.62 -6.45 3.27
N LYS A 545 17.77 -6.17 2.26
CA LYS A 545 16.74 -7.11 1.76
C LYS A 545 17.03 -7.70 0.39
N ASN A 546 17.88 -7.06 -0.41
CA ASN A 546 18.22 -7.52 -1.77
C ASN A 546 19.59 -8.18 -1.87
N ALA A 547 20.20 -8.58 -0.74
CA ALA A 547 21.52 -9.23 -0.73
C ALA A 547 21.59 -10.47 -1.63
N GLN A 548 20.48 -11.20 -1.79
CA GLN A 548 20.40 -12.37 -2.67
C GLN A 548 20.61 -12.07 -4.16
N THR A 549 20.51 -10.80 -4.58
CA THR A 549 20.69 -10.39 -5.98
C THR A 549 22.04 -9.75 -6.25
N GLU A 550 22.93 -9.70 -5.26
CA GLU A 550 24.22 -9.02 -5.36
C GLU A 550 25.08 -9.54 -6.52
N THR A 551 25.03 -10.84 -6.79
CA THR A 551 25.80 -11.47 -7.87
C THR A 551 25.06 -11.51 -9.20
N PHE A 552 23.79 -11.09 -9.25
CA PHE A 552 22.92 -11.32 -10.41
C PHE A 552 23.50 -10.79 -11.73
N PHE A 553 24.08 -9.59 -11.74
CA PHE A 553 24.70 -9.05 -12.95
C PHE A 553 25.96 -9.80 -13.36
N LEU A 554 26.82 -10.18 -12.39
CA LEU A 554 28.03 -10.97 -12.63
C LEU A 554 27.68 -12.34 -13.20
N ASP A 555 26.69 -13.01 -12.62
CA ASP A 555 26.21 -14.33 -13.04
C ASP A 555 25.60 -14.31 -14.46
N ASN A 556 25.22 -13.13 -14.95
CA ASN A 556 24.70 -12.90 -16.29
C ASN A 556 25.70 -12.21 -17.23
N GLY A 557 26.99 -12.23 -16.88
CA GLY A 557 28.09 -11.86 -17.78
C GLY A 557 28.43 -10.37 -17.82
N PHE A 558 27.84 -9.54 -16.96
CA PHE A 558 28.27 -8.16 -16.81
C PHE A 558 29.60 -8.11 -16.04
N ALA A 559 30.44 -7.14 -16.37
CA ALA A 559 31.66 -6.82 -15.63
C ALA A 559 31.41 -5.63 -14.70
N GLU A 560 31.93 -5.69 -13.48
CA GLU A 560 31.89 -4.54 -12.56
C GLU A 560 32.90 -3.48 -13.04
N VAL A 561 32.43 -2.25 -13.23
CA VAL A 561 33.24 -1.16 -13.79
C VAL A 561 33.54 -0.05 -12.78
N GLU A 562 32.67 0.13 -11.79
CA GLU A 562 32.84 1.17 -10.78
C GLU A 562 32.24 0.75 -9.44
N ARG A 563 32.99 1.05 -8.39
CA ARG A 563 32.51 1.00 -7.00
C ARG A 563 32.75 2.38 -6.40
N ALA A 564 31.68 3.16 -6.25
CA ALA A 564 31.79 4.49 -5.67
C ALA A 564 32.33 4.38 -4.23
N ALA A 565 33.41 5.10 -3.93
CA ALA A 565 34.06 5.06 -2.62
C ALA A 565 33.10 5.60 -1.54
N GLY A 566 32.59 4.71 -0.69
CA GLY A 566 31.68 5.06 0.42
C GLY A 566 30.18 4.90 0.15
N ALA A 567 29.76 4.36 -1.00
CA ALA A 567 28.36 4.10 -1.31
C ALA A 567 28.04 2.60 -1.43
N ASP A 568 26.83 2.21 -1.02
CA ASP A 568 26.22 0.88 -1.22
C ASP A 568 25.86 0.58 -2.69
N VAL A 569 26.41 1.35 -3.65
CA VAL A 569 26.06 1.28 -5.08
C VAL A 569 27.19 0.63 -5.87
N ARG A 570 26.85 -0.36 -6.69
CA ARG A 570 27.77 -1.07 -7.60
C ARG A 570 27.25 -0.97 -9.03
N THR A 571 28.17 -0.71 -9.94
CA THR A 571 27.87 -0.49 -11.36
C THR A 571 28.47 -1.59 -12.20
N PHE A 572 27.65 -2.16 -13.09
CA PHE A 572 28.01 -3.27 -13.96
C PHE A 572 27.78 -2.90 -15.42
N GLU A 573 28.61 -3.40 -16.33
CA GLU A 573 28.46 -3.19 -17.77
C GLU A 573 28.55 -4.48 -18.56
N LEU A 574 27.74 -4.58 -19.61
CA LEU A 574 27.78 -5.65 -20.61
C LEU A 574 27.89 -5.05 -22.01
N GLN A 575 28.86 -5.51 -22.77
CA GLN A 575 28.99 -5.23 -24.20
C GLN A 575 28.01 -6.09 -25.00
N LEU A 576 27.09 -5.47 -25.74
CA LEU A 576 26.03 -6.13 -26.51
C LEU A 576 26.52 -6.85 -27.77
N GLU A 577 27.82 -6.84 -28.05
CA GLU A 577 28.44 -7.78 -29.00
C GLU A 577 28.32 -9.24 -28.53
N ARG A 578 28.14 -9.45 -27.22
CA ARG A 578 28.07 -10.77 -26.58
C ARG A 578 26.72 -11.04 -25.89
N VAL A 579 25.61 -10.56 -26.47
CA VAL A 579 24.28 -10.83 -25.88
C VAL A 579 24.00 -12.34 -25.85
N PRO A 580 23.57 -12.90 -24.70
CA PRO A 580 23.20 -14.31 -24.61
C PRO A 580 22.09 -14.68 -25.62
N PRO A 581 22.12 -15.91 -26.18
CA PRO A 581 21.10 -16.35 -27.14
C PRO A 581 19.71 -16.44 -26.50
N ARG A 582 18.67 -16.29 -27.34
CA ARG A 582 17.25 -16.40 -26.92
C ARG A 582 16.77 -17.84 -26.81
N GLU A 583 17.44 -18.66 -26.00
CA GLU A 583 17.03 -20.05 -25.80
C GLU A 583 15.72 -20.16 -24.99
N LEU A 584 14.91 -21.17 -25.31
CA LEU A 584 13.68 -21.52 -24.59
C LEU A 584 13.95 -22.12 -23.20
N GLY A 585 15.11 -22.75 -23.00
CA GLY A 585 15.44 -23.42 -21.74
C GLY A 585 14.42 -24.50 -21.37
N HIS A 586 13.91 -24.46 -20.13
CA HIS A 586 12.86 -25.37 -19.64
C HIS A 586 11.43 -24.81 -19.77
N PHE A 587 11.24 -23.65 -20.42
CA PHE A 587 9.92 -23.07 -20.65
C PHE A 587 9.21 -23.75 -21.82
N ALA A 588 7.90 -23.98 -21.68
CA ALA A 588 7.05 -24.53 -22.73
C ALA A 588 6.79 -23.53 -23.88
N GLY A 589 6.93 -22.23 -23.61
CA GLY A 589 6.79 -21.18 -24.60
C GLY A 589 7.21 -19.81 -24.06
N VAL A 590 7.69 -18.93 -24.94
CA VAL A 590 8.02 -17.53 -24.62
C VAL A 590 7.45 -16.63 -25.72
N SER A 591 6.56 -15.71 -25.35
CA SER A 591 6.10 -14.61 -26.20
C SER A 591 6.87 -13.34 -25.85
N SER A 592 7.29 -12.57 -26.85
CA SER A 592 8.08 -11.33 -26.67
C SER A 592 7.73 -10.27 -27.72
N PRO A 593 7.85 -8.95 -27.41
CA PRO A 593 7.69 -7.85 -28.36
C PRO A 593 8.68 -7.88 -29.53
N LEU A 594 9.81 -8.57 -29.39
CA LEU A 594 10.72 -8.83 -30.49
C LEU A 594 10.46 -10.25 -30.97
N ALA A 595 9.78 -10.39 -32.11
CA ALA A 595 9.50 -11.68 -32.72
C ALA A 595 10.75 -12.59 -32.66
N ILE A 596 10.57 -13.81 -32.16
CA ILE A 596 11.60 -14.84 -32.19
C ILE A 596 11.84 -15.15 -33.68
N PRO A 597 13.03 -14.94 -34.26
CA PRO A 597 13.36 -15.64 -35.48
C PRO A 597 13.44 -17.11 -35.07
N VAL A 598 12.40 -17.87 -35.39
CA VAL A 598 12.45 -19.33 -35.34
C VAL A 598 13.42 -19.72 -36.46
N GLY A 599 14.68 -19.95 -36.09
CA GLY A 599 15.73 -20.48 -36.94
C GLY A 599 16.18 -21.80 -36.38
#